data_AF-A0A359E634-F1
#
_entry.id   AF-A0A359E634-F1
#
_cell.length_a   1.000
_cell.length_b   1.000
_cell.length_c   1.000
_cell.angle_alpha   90.00
_cell.angle_beta   90.00
_cell.angle_gamma   90.00
#
_symmetry.space_group_name_H-M   'P 1'
#
loop_
_entity.id
_entity.type
_entity.pdbx_description
1 polymer ?
#
loop_
_entity_poly.entity_id
_entity_poly.type
_entity_poly.pdbx_seq_one_letter_code
_entity_poly.pdbx_strand_id
1 'polypeptide(L)'
;PVQIRLMENTEPPIRAIMPGRVYRNEAVSPKSYFLFHQVEALYIDENVSVADLKETLITFAKLMFGTDVKYRLRPGFFPFTEPSLEMDIWWGTE
;
A
#
# COMPACT_ATOMS: atom_id res chain seq x y z
N PRO A 1 7.49 9.33 10.52
CA PRO A 1 7.58 8.03 9.80
C PRO A 1 8.42 8.20 8.53
N VAL A 2 8.87 7.11 7.89
CA VAL A 2 9.87 7.13 6.79
C VAL A 2 9.44 8.02 5.63
N GLN A 3 8.16 7.96 5.22
CA GLN A 3 7.59 8.78 4.14
C GLN A 3 7.81 10.29 4.35
N ILE A 4 7.48 10.82 5.53
CA ILE A 4 7.63 12.26 5.82
C ILE A 4 9.10 12.66 5.82
N ARG A 5 9.99 11.85 6.40
CA ARG A 5 11.44 12.12 6.38
C ARG A 5 11.99 12.13 4.96
N LEU A 6 11.49 11.26 4.08
CA LEU A 6 11.87 11.27 2.67
C LEU A 6 11.45 12.59 2.01
N MET A 7 10.21 13.02 2.24
CA MET A 7 9.66 14.27 1.68
C MET A 7 10.34 15.53 2.23
N GLU A 8 10.82 15.53 3.48
CA GLU A 8 11.57 16.65 4.05
C GLU A 8 12.97 16.82 3.45
N ASN A 9 13.55 15.75 2.90
CA ASN A 9 14.94 15.73 2.43
C ASN A 9 15.08 15.52 0.91
N THR A 10 13.97 15.45 0.18
CA THR A 10 13.96 15.15 -1.27
C THR A 10 12.90 16.00 -1.95
N GLU A 11 13.27 16.69 -3.03
CA GLU A 11 12.32 17.40 -3.88
C GLU A 11 11.61 16.40 -4.84
N PRO A 12 10.33 16.60 -5.17
CA PRO A 12 9.65 15.84 -6.23
C PRO A 12 10.37 15.92 -7.59
N PRO A 13 10.29 14.89 -8.45
CA PRO A 13 9.45 13.69 -8.29
C PRO A 13 10.04 12.63 -7.36
N ILE A 14 9.18 12.00 -6.56
CA ILE A 14 9.55 10.93 -5.62
C ILE A 14 8.83 9.63 -6.00
N ARG A 15 9.58 8.54 -6.14
CA ARG A 15 9.06 7.17 -6.20
C ARG A 15 9.83 6.30 -5.22
N ALA A 16 9.17 5.84 -4.16
CA ALA A 16 9.84 5.10 -3.10
C ALA A 16 9.00 3.94 -2.57
N ILE A 17 9.69 2.86 -2.20
CA ILE A 17 9.14 1.71 -1.48
C ILE A 17 9.90 1.60 -0.16
N MET A 18 9.16 1.47 0.94
CA MET A 18 9.67 1.57 2.31
C MET A 18 9.25 0.32 3.10
N PRO A 19 9.95 -0.81 2.95
CA PRO A 19 9.76 -1.96 3.81
C PRO A 19 10.27 -1.64 5.21
N GLY A 20 9.54 -2.05 6.25
CA GLY A 20 9.92 -1.74 7.61
C GLY A 20 9.24 -2.61 8.64
N ARG A 21 9.91 -2.78 9.77
CA ARG A 21 9.33 -3.39 10.97
C ARG A 21 8.49 -2.36 11.70
N VAL A 22 7.27 -2.74 12.04
CA VAL A 22 6.30 -1.92 12.77
C VAL A 22 5.82 -2.67 14.02
N TYR A 23 5.27 -1.91 14.96
CA TYR A 23 4.83 -2.41 16.25
C TYR A 23 3.39 -1.98 16.49
N ARG A 24 2.57 -2.89 17.01
CA ARG A 24 1.21 -2.59 17.49
C ARG A 24 1.01 -3.18 18.87
N ASN A 25 0.32 -2.43 19.72
CA ASN A 25 -0.16 -2.96 20.99
C ASN A 25 -1.41 -3.82 20.73
N GLU A 26 -1.18 -5.09 20.39
CA GLU A 26 -2.22 -6.08 20.10
C GLU A 26 -1.89 -7.42 20.77
N ALA A 27 -2.94 -8.19 21.09
CA ALA A 27 -2.79 -9.49 21.73
C ALA A 27 -2.24 -10.52 20.74
N VAL A 28 -1.19 -11.24 21.14
CA VAL A 28 -0.59 -12.28 20.31
C VAL A 28 -1.55 -13.45 20.13
N SER A 29 -1.79 -13.81 18.87
CA SER A 29 -2.62 -14.95 18.46
C SER A 29 -2.06 -15.56 17.16
N PRO A 30 -2.59 -16.70 16.68
CA PRO A 30 -2.19 -17.25 15.38
C PRO A 30 -2.42 -16.29 14.18
N LYS A 31 -3.20 -15.22 14.34
CA LYS A 31 -3.52 -14.24 13.29
C LYS A 31 -2.91 -12.86 13.52
N SER A 32 -2.30 -12.60 14.68
CA SER A 32 -1.88 -11.27 15.08
C SER A 32 -0.63 -11.34 15.97
N TYR A 33 0.31 -10.42 15.74
CA TYR A 33 1.58 -10.38 16.44
C TYR A 33 1.98 -8.92 16.65
N PHE A 34 2.45 -8.58 17.85
CA PHE A 34 2.79 -7.21 18.24
C PHE A 34 3.90 -6.55 17.39
N LEU A 35 4.62 -7.35 16.61
CA LEU A 35 5.73 -6.94 15.73
C LEU A 35 5.53 -7.57 14.36
N PHE A 36 5.44 -6.78 13.31
CA PHE A 36 5.31 -7.32 11.95
C PHE A 36 5.97 -6.38 10.95
N HIS A 37 5.91 -6.73 9.67
CA HIS A 37 6.51 -5.95 8.60
C HIS A 37 5.42 -5.35 7.74
N GLN A 38 5.56 -4.06 7.42
CA GLN A 38 4.77 -3.38 6.42
C GLN A 38 5.66 -2.96 5.27
N VAL A 39 5.04 -2.83 4.11
CA VAL A 39 5.65 -2.20 2.94
C VAL A 39 4.74 -1.04 2.59
N GLU A 40 5.25 0.18 2.71
CA GLU A 40 4.59 1.38 2.23
C GLU A 40 5.22 1.81 0.91
N ALA A 41 4.44 2.47 0.05
CA ALA A 41 4.94 3.03 -1.20
C ALA A 41 4.38 4.44 -1.39
N LEU A 42 5.21 5.31 -1.98
CA LEU A 42 4.86 6.71 -2.24
C LEU A 42 5.28 7.08 -3.67
N TYR A 43 4.36 7.68 -4.42
CA TYR A 43 4.62 8.30 -5.72
C TYR A 43 4.10 9.74 -5.70
N ILE A 44 5.01 10.71 -5.85
CA ILE A 44 4.72 12.14 -5.91
C ILE A 44 5.34 12.68 -7.19
N ASP A 45 4.52 13.27 -8.06
CA ASP A 45 4.93 13.97 -9.27
C ASP A 45 3.76 14.87 -9.72
N GLU A 46 3.99 15.71 -10.75
CA GLU A 46 2.92 16.45 -11.40
C GLU A 46 1.98 15.52 -12.17
N ASN A 47 0.68 15.84 -12.15
CA ASN A 47 -0.36 15.10 -12.88
C ASN A 47 -0.54 13.62 -12.49
N VAL A 48 -0.04 13.21 -11.31
CA VAL A 48 -0.30 11.88 -10.74
C VAL A 48 -1.78 11.76 -10.38
N SER A 49 -2.37 10.61 -10.70
CA SER A 49 -3.78 10.32 -10.50
C SER A 49 -4.01 9.01 -9.75
N VAL A 50 -5.25 8.79 -9.31
CA VAL A 50 -5.69 7.51 -8.73
C VAL A 50 -5.56 6.35 -9.74
N ALA A 51 -5.57 6.63 -11.04
CA ALA A 51 -5.35 5.61 -12.06
C ALA A 51 -3.94 5.02 -11.98
N ASP A 52 -2.92 5.84 -11.68
CA ASP A 52 -1.54 5.41 -11.51
C ASP A 52 -1.38 4.51 -10.27
N LEU A 53 -2.03 4.89 -9.16
CA LEU A 53 -2.10 4.06 -7.95
C LEU A 53 -2.74 2.70 -8.26
N LYS A 54 -3.90 2.73 -8.92
CA LYS A 54 -4.63 1.52 -9.30
C LYS A 54 -3.76 0.60 -10.16
N GLU A 55 -3.13 1.12 -11.21
CA GLU A 55 -2.34 0.30 -12.13
C GLU A 55 -1.09 -0.27 -11.44
N THR A 56 -0.46 0.50 -10.56
CA THR A 56 0.68 0.04 -9.75
C THR A 56 0.27 -1.13 -8.86
N LEU A 57 -0.85 -1.00 -8.14
CA LEU A 57 -1.33 -2.06 -7.25
C LEU A 57 -1.77 -3.32 -8.02
N ILE A 58 -2.42 -3.17 -9.17
CA ILE A 58 -2.80 -4.31 -10.02
C ILE A 58 -1.55 -5.00 -10.59
N THR A 59 -0.57 -4.23 -11.04
CA THR A 59 0.69 -4.77 -11.55
C THR A 59 1.42 -5.55 -10.46
N PHE A 60 1.51 -4.98 -9.26
CA PHE A 60 2.06 -5.68 -8.10
C PHE A 60 1.31 -6.99 -7.80
N ALA A 61 -0.03 -6.94 -7.75
CA ALA A 61 -0.83 -8.13 -7.51
C ALA A 61 -0.62 -9.20 -8.59
N LYS A 62 -0.50 -8.81 -9.87
CA LYS A 62 -0.21 -9.75 -10.96
C LYS A 62 1.17 -10.39 -10.84
N LEU A 63 2.17 -9.61 -10.43
CA LEU A 63 3.53 -10.14 -10.18
C LEU A 63 3.56 -11.12 -9.00
N MET A 64 2.70 -10.92 -8.00
CA MET A 64 2.64 -11.78 -6.82
C MET A 64 1.76 -13.03 -7.01
N PHE A 65 0.66 -12.92 -7.75
CA PHE A 65 -0.41 -13.92 -7.78
C PHE A 65 -0.74 -14.47 -9.18
N GLY A 66 -0.05 -14.03 -10.24
CA GLY A 66 -0.25 -14.47 -11.62
C GLY A 66 -1.09 -13.50 -12.47
N THR A 67 -1.34 -13.83 -13.74
CA THR A 67 -1.94 -12.87 -14.68
C THR A 67 -3.45 -12.66 -14.51
N ASP A 68 -4.16 -13.65 -13.98
CA ASP A 68 -5.63 -13.69 -13.95
C ASP A 68 -6.23 -13.17 -12.63
N VAL A 69 -5.54 -12.22 -12.00
CA VAL A 69 -5.95 -11.61 -10.73
C VAL A 69 -7.28 -10.88 -10.88
N LYS A 70 -8.29 -11.32 -10.11
CA LYS A 70 -9.52 -10.56 -9.90
C LYS A 70 -9.34 -9.70 -8.65
N TYR A 71 -9.75 -8.44 -8.72
CA TYR A 71 -9.60 -7.48 -7.64
C TYR A 71 -10.83 -6.60 -7.49
N ARG A 72 -10.96 -5.98 -6.33
CA ARG A 72 -12.01 -5.00 -6.02
C ARG A 72 -11.38 -3.79 -5.33
N LEU A 73 -11.65 -2.59 -5.82
CA LEU A 73 -11.34 -1.34 -5.12
C LEU A 73 -12.60 -0.82 -4.43
N ARG A 74 -12.49 -0.47 -3.15
CA ARG A 74 -13.59 0.10 -2.36
C ARG A 74 -13.15 1.40 -1.70
N PRO A 75 -14.05 2.37 -1.52
CA PRO A 75 -13.78 3.53 -0.68
C PRO A 75 -13.44 3.08 0.74
N GLY A 76 -12.43 3.74 1.32
CA GLY A 76 -12.06 3.60 2.73
C GLY A 76 -11.93 4.97 3.38
N PHE A 77 -11.40 4.99 4.60
CA PHE A 77 -11.02 6.24 5.27
C PHE A 77 -9.65 6.07 5.91
N PHE A 78 -8.68 6.87 5.46
CA PHE A 78 -7.39 7.02 6.10
C PHE A 78 -7.10 8.50 6.30
N PRO A 79 -6.64 8.94 7.49
CA PRO A 79 -6.46 10.36 7.80
C PRO A 79 -5.36 11.06 6.99
N PHE A 80 -4.61 10.32 6.16
CA PHE A 80 -3.46 10.80 5.39
C PHE A 80 -3.64 10.66 3.87
N THR A 81 -4.82 10.27 3.38
CA THR A 81 -5.14 10.20 1.94
C THR A 81 -6.54 10.72 1.66
N GLU A 82 -6.71 11.42 0.54
CA GLU A 82 -8.02 11.76 -0.02
C GLU A 82 -7.91 11.83 -1.56
N PRO A 83 -8.66 11.02 -2.33
CA PRO A 83 -9.59 9.98 -1.88
C PRO A 83 -8.87 8.75 -1.28
N SER A 84 -9.54 8.06 -0.37
CA SER A 84 -9.04 6.85 0.29
C SER A 84 -9.62 5.57 -0.34
N LEU A 85 -8.76 4.58 -0.62
CA LEU A 85 -9.15 3.32 -1.25
C LEU A 85 -8.55 2.10 -0.54
N GLU A 86 -9.32 1.02 -0.50
CA GLU A 86 -8.89 -0.33 -0.11
C GLU A 86 -8.92 -1.25 -1.33
N MET A 87 -7.94 -2.14 -1.46
CA MET A 87 -7.89 -3.16 -2.53
C MET A 87 -8.02 -4.55 -1.94
N ASP A 88 -9.04 -5.28 -2.40
CA ASP A 88 -9.21 -6.70 -2.12
C ASP A 88 -8.74 -7.52 -3.32
N ILE A 89 -8.02 -8.62 -3.07
CA ILE A 89 -7.60 -9.59 -4.09
C ILE A 89 -8.39 -10.88 -3.93
N TRP A 90 -8.99 -11.37 -5.01
CA TRP A 90 -9.68 -12.65 -5.02
C TRP A 90 -8.67 -13.79 -5.17
N TRP A 91 -8.63 -14.66 -4.16
CA TRP A 91 -7.70 -15.80 -4.13
C TRP A 91 -8.26 -17.09 -4.74
N GLY A 92 -9.57 -17.18 -4.99
CA GLY A 92 -10.17 -18.38 -5.62
C GLY A 92 -10.53 -19.51 -4.66
N THR A 93 -10.72 -19.24 -3.37
CA THR A 93 -11.31 -20.22 -2.46
C THR A 93 -12.81 -20.31 -2.71
N GLU A 94 -13.25 -21.48 -3.16
CA GLU A 94 -14.62 -21.96 -2.95
C GLU A 94 -14.95 -22.06 -1.45
#